data_AF-A0A7M5VB99-F1
#
_entry.id   AF-A0A7M5VB99-F1
#
_cell.length_a   1.000
_cell.length_b   1.000
_cell.length_c   1.000
_cell.angle_alpha   90.00
_cell.angle_beta   90.00
_cell.angle_gamma   90.00
#
_symmetry.space_group_name_H-M   'P 1'
#
loop_
_entity.id
_entity.type
_entity.pdbx_description
1 polymer ?
#
loop_
_entity_poly.entity_id
_entity_poly.type
_entity_poly.pdbx_seq_one_letter_code
_entity_poly.pdbx_strand_id
1 'polypeptide(L)'
;YRRSMMPSEVLDDNLTINDKCSMVPLLPKACPVCSGKDITRIAGDYINVVSLTGKCLLRTFSTRCLGCGELNNPFTMANIIQSGFWPNSPIRLSYLFDQEVFRFWDGLRKNAPGTSENSFLEVLNTLAKFHGRHGKISPSIFSTAFKEWCFCQYKIDCAQHKNWLECPACAYEQHSSHVDGNCKLYCYKSSGKRTRSEFYDGLFIVNDMEVKPFIQELYQGKFGKVEKDDRCGGVWGAARNTARNKKSLDITGLEVMSCRHQLGQKALNMHQGELYGYALFLIKHHMVPRNVQFVFADVMCKLRKYVERVDPATAKKFTGALSVMHAKGHGLDCQVIWDGEWIDGTGRSTGEETEQVFSFL
;
A
#
# COMPACT_ATOMS: atom_id res chain seq x y z
N TYR A 1 -4.18 -41.15 -34.97
CA TYR A 1 -4.65 -39.92 -34.30
C TYR A 1 -3.44 -39.14 -33.77
N ARG A 2 -3.04 -38.05 -34.43
CA ARG A 2 -1.97 -37.18 -33.91
C ARG A 2 -2.57 -36.28 -32.83
N ARG A 3 -2.25 -36.57 -31.58
CA ARG A 3 -2.59 -35.72 -30.43
C ARG A 3 -1.81 -34.41 -30.58
N SER A 4 -2.51 -33.27 -30.65
CA SER A 4 -1.88 -31.96 -30.55
C SER A 4 -1.25 -31.79 -29.16
N MET A 5 -0.05 -31.21 -29.08
CA MET A 5 0.56 -30.86 -27.79
C MET A 5 -0.41 -30.00 -27.00
N MET A 6 -0.65 -30.37 -25.75
CA MET A 6 -1.38 -29.54 -24.80
C MET A 6 -0.53 -28.30 -24.55
N PRO A 7 -1.09 -27.11 -24.34
CA PRO A 7 -0.25 -25.93 -24.13
C PRO A 7 0.46 -25.96 -22.75
N SER A 8 0.18 -26.94 -21.89
CA SER A 8 0.97 -27.28 -20.70
C SER A 8 2.17 -28.18 -21.00
N GLU A 9 2.36 -28.64 -22.23
CA GLU A 9 3.45 -29.54 -22.64
C GLU A 9 4.58 -28.72 -23.30
N VAL A 10 5.83 -28.98 -22.91
CA VAL A 10 7.05 -28.44 -23.52
C VAL A 10 7.86 -29.61 -24.07
N LEU A 11 8.42 -29.45 -25.27
CA LEU A 11 9.45 -30.36 -25.75
C LEU A 11 10.77 -30.00 -25.07
N ASP A 12 11.44 -30.97 -24.44
CA ASP A 12 12.83 -30.81 -24.06
C ASP A 12 13.77 -30.99 -25.27
N ASP A 13 15.07 -30.75 -25.05
CA ASP A 13 16.11 -30.90 -26.08
C ASP A 13 16.22 -32.35 -26.62
N ASN A 14 15.63 -33.32 -25.93
CA ASN A 14 15.54 -34.71 -26.34
C ASN A 14 14.20 -35.04 -27.05
N LEU A 15 13.41 -34.03 -27.40
CA LEU A 15 12.09 -34.13 -28.02
C LEU A 15 11.05 -34.87 -27.15
N THR A 16 11.24 -34.90 -25.85
CA THR A 16 10.31 -35.49 -24.88
C THR A 16 9.27 -34.45 -24.48
N ILE A 17 8.00 -34.83 -24.51
CA ILE A 17 6.91 -33.99 -24.03
C ILE A 17 6.87 -34.02 -22.50
N ASN A 18 7.22 -32.90 -21.87
CA ASN A 18 7.17 -32.70 -20.42
C ASN A 18 6.09 -31.69 -20.04
N ASP A 19 5.38 -31.90 -18.94
CA ASP A 19 4.46 -30.89 -18.41
C ASP A 19 5.26 -29.69 -17.86
N LYS A 20 4.96 -28.47 -18.30
CA LYS A 20 5.56 -27.20 -17.87
C LYS A 20 5.40 -26.99 -16.36
N CYS A 21 4.36 -27.58 -15.75
CA CYS A 21 4.14 -27.53 -14.29
C CYS A 21 5.17 -28.38 -13.51
N SER A 22 5.96 -29.25 -14.17
CA SER A 22 7.00 -30.09 -13.55
C SER A 22 8.25 -29.30 -13.12
N MET A 23 8.36 -28.02 -13.48
CA MET A 23 9.60 -27.23 -13.35
C MET A 23 9.76 -26.52 -12.00
N VAL A 24 9.19 -27.02 -10.90
CA VAL A 24 9.55 -26.49 -9.57
C VAL A 24 10.86 -27.16 -9.16
N PRO A 25 12.02 -26.46 -9.21
CA PRO A 25 13.33 -27.09 -9.06
C PRO A 25 13.66 -27.29 -7.58
N LEU A 26 12.76 -27.94 -6.83
CA LEU A 26 12.97 -28.24 -5.41
C LEU A 26 13.83 -29.50 -5.20
N LEU A 27 14.38 -30.10 -6.26
CA LEU A 27 15.18 -31.30 -6.11
C LEU A 27 16.56 -31.00 -5.52
N PRO A 28 16.93 -31.65 -4.40
CA PRO A 28 18.29 -31.59 -3.89
C PRO A 28 19.23 -32.26 -4.90
N LYS A 29 20.37 -31.60 -5.18
CA LYS A 29 21.41 -32.13 -6.09
C LYS A 29 22.18 -33.32 -5.51
N ALA A 30 22.16 -33.48 -4.18
CA ALA A 30 22.79 -34.56 -3.45
C ALA A 30 22.07 -34.79 -2.11
N CYS A 31 22.24 -35.97 -1.52
CA CYS A 31 21.72 -36.27 -0.20
C CYS A 31 22.39 -35.36 0.85
N PRO A 32 21.62 -34.69 1.73
CA PRO A 32 22.20 -33.80 2.74
C PRO A 32 23.02 -34.55 3.81
N VAL A 33 22.85 -35.88 3.94
CA VAL A 33 23.53 -36.69 4.96
C VAL A 33 24.79 -37.35 4.42
N CYS A 34 24.69 -38.10 3.32
CA CYS A 34 25.83 -38.88 2.80
C CYS A 34 26.46 -38.29 1.53
N SER A 35 25.97 -37.15 1.03
CA SER A 35 26.38 -36.54 -0.24
C SER A 35 26.20 -37.43 -1.49
N GLY A 36 25.49 -38.55 -1.36
CA GLY A 36 25.16 -39.44 -2.48
C GLY A 36 24.25 -38.76 -3.50
N LYS A 37 24.49 -39.00 -4.79
CA LYS A 37 23.72 -38.42 -5.90
C LYS A 37 22.49 -39.24 -6.29
N ASP A 38 22.43 -40.49 -5.82
CA ASP A 38 21.34 -41.41 -6.12
C ASP A 38 20.14 -41.16 -5.22
N ILE A 39 19.19 -40.38 -5.74
CA ILE A 39 17.99 -39.94 -5.04
C ILE A 39 16.76 -40.34 -5.85
N THR A 40 15.84 -41.03 -5.20
CA THR A 40 14.55 -41.42 -5.79
C THR A 40 13.41 -40.55 -5.28
N ARG A 41 12.37 -40.35 -6.09
CA ARG A 41 11.17 -39.59 -5.72
C ARG A 41 10.07 -40.53 -5.23
N ILE A 42 9.43 -40.14 -4.14
CA ILE A 42 8.23 -40.77 -3.60
C ILE A 42 7.09 -39.79 -3.82
N ALA A 43 6.12 -40.17 -4.64
CA ALA A 43 5.02 -39.28 -5.00
C ALA A 43 4.12 -39.00 -3.79
N GLY A 44 3.73 -37.73 -3.63
CA GLY A 44 2.80 -37.25 -2.61
C GLY A 44 1.49 -36.74 -3.19
N ASP A 45 0.87 -35.83 -2.44
CA ASP A 45 -0.41 -35.18 -2.76
C ASP A 45 -0.27 -34.06 -3.79
N TYR A 46 -1.40 -33.54 -4.28
CA TYR A 46 -1.44 -32.40 -5.19
C TYR A 46 -1.54 -31.06 -4.46
N ILE A 47 -0.81 -30.07 -4.97
CA ILE A 47 -0.91 -28.67 -4.55
C ILE A 47 -1.19 -27.78 -5.76
N ASN A 48 -1.83 -26.64 -5.52
CA ASN A 48 -2.08 -25.66 -6.58
C ASN A 48 -0.80 -24.84 -6.81
N VAL A 49 -0.40 -24.65 -8.06
CA VAL A 49 0.68 -23.74 -8.43
C VAL A 49 0.11 -22.67 -9.36
N VAL A 50 0.40 -21.41 -9.06
CA VAL A 50 -0.08 -20.25 -9.82
C VAL A 50 1.12 -19.55 -10.45
N SER A 51 1.11 -19.46 -11.78
CA SER A 51 2.13 -18.76 -12.59
C SER A 51 1.45 -17.73 -13.50
N LEU A 52 2.24 -16.98 -14.27
CA LEU A 52 1.70 -16.07 -15.30
C LEU A 52 0.95 -16.79 -16.42
N THR A 53 1.09 -18.12 -16.53
CA THR A 53 0.31 -18.95 -17.45
C THR A 53 -1.00 -19.46 -16.84
N GLY A 54 -1.32 -19.04 -15.61
CA GLY A 54 -2.47 -19.50 -14.86
C GLY A 54 -2.17 -20.64 -13.89
N LYS A 55 -3.23 -21.15 -13.26
CA LYS A 55 -3.18 -22.21 -12.23
C LYS A 55 -2.94 -23.59 -12.83
N CYS A 56 -2.05 -24.38 -12.24
CA CYS A 56 -1.89 -25.83 -12.49
C CYS A 56 -1.87 -26.62 -11.18
N LEU A 57 -1.94 -27.95 -11.29
CA LEU A 57 -1.73 -28.86 -10.17
C LEU A 57 -0.33 -29.44 -10.26
N LEU A 58 0.42 -29.35 -9.17
CA LEU A 58 1.71 -30.02 -9.02
C LEU A 58 1.54 -31.18 -8.06
N ARG A 59 2.03 -32.36 -8.46
CA ARG A 59 2.17 -33.48 -7.53
C ARG A 59 3.43 -33.27 -6.70
N THR A 60 3.25 -33.10 -5.40
CA THR A 60 4.35 -33.05 -4.44
C THR A 60 5.08 -34.38 -4.39
N PHE A 61 6.27 -34.38 -3.82
CA PHE A 61 7.07 -35.58 -3.66
C PHE A 61 8.00 -35.42 -2.48
N SER A 62 8.31 -36.54 -1.83
CA SER A 62 9.46 -36.68 -0.95
C SER A 62 10.61 -37.31 -1.71
N THR A 63 11.82 -37.18 -1.20
CA THR A 63 13.02 -37.78 -1.77
C THR A 63 13.59 -38.83 -0.83
N ARG A 64 14.09 -39.94 -1.37
CA ARG A 64 14.79 -40.98 -0.62
C ARG A 64 16.19 -41.17 -1.19
N CYS A 65 17.22 -41.06 -0.35
CA CYS A 65 18.57 -41.41 -0.75
C CYS A 65 18.72 -42.93 -0.85
N LEU A 66 19.27 -43.43 -1.97
CA LEU A 66 19.52 -44.87 -2.14
C LEU A 66 20.76 -45.35 -1.36
N GLY A 67 21.71 -44.47 -1.07
CA GLY A 67 22.94 -44.81 -0.34
C GLY A 67 22.73 -44.98 1.17
N CYS A 68 22.01 -44.06 1.81
CA CYS A 68 21.79 -44.08 3.27
C CYS A 68 20.32 -44.27 3.69
N GLY A 69 19.37 -44.30 2.75
CA GLY A 69 17.95 -44.48 3.04
C GLY A 69 17.21 -43.22 3.53
N GLU A 70 17.92 -42.10 3.73
CA GLU A 70 17.36 -40.87 4.31
C GLU A 70 16.18 -40.32 3.50
N LEU A 71 15.11 -39.93 4.21
CA LEU A 71 13.92 -39.30 3.65
C LEU A 71 13.98 -37.78 3.83
N ASN A 72 13.87 -37.04 2.72
CA ASN A 72 13.87 -35.59 2.75
C ASN A 72 12.65 -35.01 2.03
N ASN A 73 11.97 -34.05 2.69
CA ASN A 73 10.88 -33.30 2.09
C ASN A 73 11.44 -32.02 1.43
N PRO A 74 11.41 -31.90 0.10
CA PRO A 74 11.93 -30.74 -0.61
C PRO A 74 11.05 -29.49 -0.46
N PHE A 75 9.79 -29.63 -0.02
CA PHE A 75 8.83 -28.53 0.15
C PHE A 75 8.97 -27.81 1.50
N THR A 76 10.20 -27.53 1.93
CA THR A 76 10.45 -26.64 3.07
C THR A 76 10.22 -25.19 2.66
N MET A 77 9.88 -24.33 3.63
CA MET A 77 9.70 -22.90 3.40
C MET A 77 10.92 -22.25 2.72
N ALA A 78 12.12 -22.58 3.21
CA ALA A 78 13.38 -22.07 2.67
C ALA A 78 13.56 -22.47 1.19
N ASN A 79 13.36 -23.75 0.87
CA ASN A 79 13.51 -24.23 -0.51
C ASN A 79 12.47 -23.63 -1.44
N ILE A 80 11.21 -23.50 -0.99
CA ILE A 80 10.12 -22.87 -1.74
C ILE A 80 10.52 -21.43 -2.12
N ILE A 81 10.94 -20.63 -1.14
CA ILE A 81 11.31 -19.22 -1.35
C ILE A 81 12.54 -19.10 -2.25
N GLN A 82 13.59 -19.88 -1.97
CA GLN A 82 14.82 -19.89 -2.78
C GLN A 82 14.59 -20.32 -4.22
N SER A 83 13.59 -21.17 -4.45
CA SER A 83 13.20 -21.62 -5.79
C SER A 83 12.31 -20.63 -6.53
N GLY A 84 12.08 -19.44 -5.99
CA GLY A 84 11.29 -18.39 -6.63
C GLY A 84 9.78 -18.51 -6.41
N PHE A 85 9.33 -19.35 -5.48
CA PHE A 85 7.91 -19.49 -5.14
C PHE A 85 7.57 -18.84 -3.80
N TRP A 86 6.30 -18.54 -3.60
CA TRP A 86 5.75 -18.03 -2.35
C TRP A 86 4.55 -18.89 -1.92
N PRO A 87 4.53 -19.41 -0.69
CA PRO A 87 3.43 -20.23 -0.22
C PRO A 87 2.27 -19.37 0.26
N ASN A 88 1.06 -19.93 0.25
CA ASN A 88 -0.10 -19.26 0.83
C ASN A 88 -0.13 -19.23 2.36
N SER A 89 0.62 -20.12 3.01
CA SER A 89 0.66 -20.25 4.45
C SER A 89 1.90 -21.04 4.86
N PRO A 90 2.55 -20.66 5.98
CA PRO A 90 3.65 -21.44 6.55
C PRO A 90 3.21 -22.73 7.25
N ILE A 91 1.91 -22.87 7.55
CA ILE A 91 1.37 -24.03 8.29
C ILE A 91 0.71 -25.01 7.32
N ARG A 92 -0.13 -24.51 6.42
CA ARG A 92 -0.88 -25.33 5.47
C ARG A 92 -0.60 -24.93 4.03
N LEU A 93 0.30 -25.69 3.41
CA LEU A 93 0.67 -25.52 2.02
C LEU A 93 -0.43 -26.08 1.09
N SER A 94 -1.23 -25.20 0.50
CA SER A 94 -2.26 -25.58 -0.49
C SER A 94 -2.09 -24.88 -1.83
N TYR A 95 -1.35 -23.77 -1.83
CA TYR A 95 -1.00 -22.95 -2.99
C TYR A 95 0.47 -22.55 -2.93
N LEU A 96 1.11 -22.61 -4.08
CA LEU A 96 2.38 -21.96 -4.39
C LEU A 96 2.14 -20.92 -5.48
N PHE A 97 2.63 -19.71 -5.26
CA PHE A 97 2.62 -18.63 -6.23
C PHE A 97 4.04 -18.44 -6.74
N ASP A 98 4.23 -18.49 -8.05
CA ASP A 98 5.46 -18.00 -8.66
C ASP A 98 5.62 -16.51 -8.30
N GLN A 99 6.76 -16.12 -7.75
CA GLN A 99 7.00 -14.74 -7.36
C GLN A 99 6.93 -13.77 -8.54
N GLU A 100 7.15 -14.23 -9.78
CA GLU A 100 6.92 -13.42 -10.99
C GLU A 100 5.46 -12.96 -11.13
N VAL A 101 4.49 -13.76 -10.67
CA VAL A 101 3.07 -13.35 -10.64
C VAL A 101 2.88 -12.15 -9.72
N PHE A 102 3.53 -12.16 -8.57
CA PHE A 102 3.44 -11.06 -7.62
C PHE A 102 4.19 -9.82 -8.10
N ARG A 103 5.39 -9.97 -8.69
CA ARG A 103 6.13 -8.87 -9.30
C ARG A 103 5.32 -8.22 -10.43
N PHE A 104 4.74 -9.04 -11.30
CA PHE A 104 3.88 -8.55 -12.38
C PHE A 104 2.66 -7.82 -11.84
N TRP A 105 1.96 -8.40 -10.86
CA TRP A 105 0.78 -7.79 -10.26
C TRP A 105 1.11 -6.47 -9.56
N ASP A 106 2.21 -6.41 -8.79
CA ASP A 106 2.65 -5.20 -8.11
C ASP A 106 3.07 -4.11 -9.11
N GLY A 107 3.75 -4.47 -10.20
CA GLY A 107 4.05 -3.55 -11.29
C GLY A 107 2.78 -3.03 -11.98
N LEU A 108 1.85 -3.93 -12.31
CA LEU A 108 0.60 -3.59 -12.99
C LEU A 108 -0.26 -2.64 -12.16
N ARG A 109 -0.49 -2.93 -10.88
CA ARG A 109 -1.34 -2.09 -10.03
C ARG A 109 -0.76 -0.70 -9.77
N LYS A 110 0.58 -0.56 -9.79
CA LYS A 110 1.28 0.71 -9.62
C LYS A 110 1.29 1.56 -10.90
N ASN A 111 1.38 0.94 -12.06
CA ASN A 111 1.45 1.65 -13.35
C ASN A 111 0.09 1.80 -14.05
N ALA A 112 -0.92 1.02 -13.64
CA ALA A 112 -2.30 1.08 -14.12
C ALA A 112 -3.28 1.10 -12.93
N PRO A 113 -3.26 2.18 -12.12
CA PRO A 113 -4.19 2.34 -11.00
C PRO A 113 -5.63 2.29 -11.52
N GLY A 114 -6.45 1.41 -10.93
CA GLY A 114 -7.79 1.09 -11.42
C GLY A 114 -7.96 -0.35 -11.90
N THR A 115 -6.86 -1.06 -12.13
CA THR A 115 -6.92 -2.51 -12.39
C THR A 115 -7.34 -3.26 -11.13
N SER A 116 -8.42 -4.05 -11.21
CA SER A 116 -8.90 -4.84 -10.07
C SER A 116 -8.12 -6.15 -9.92
N GLU A 117 -7.84 -6.56 -8.67
CA GLU A 117 -7.19 -7.86 -8.37
C GLU A 117 -8.02 -9.03 -8.94
N ASN A 118 -9.35 -8.94 -8.87
CA ASN A 118 -10.24 -9.96 -9.43
C ASN A 118 -10.15 -10.05 -10.96
N SER A 119 -10.03 -8.90 -11.65
CA SER A 119 -9.84 -8.87 -13.11
C SER A 119 -8.51 -9.52 -13.48
N PHE A 120 -7.44 -9.23 -12.73
CA PHE A 120 -6.14 -9.87 -12.92
C PHE A 120 -6.22 -11.39 -12.72
N LEU A 121 -6.89 -11.85 -11.66
CA LEU A 121 -7.09 -13.29 -11.43
C LEU A 121 -7.94 -13.96 -12.52
N GLU A 122 -8.90 -13.25 -13.11
CA GLU A 122 -9.69 -13.79 -14.23
C GLU A 122 -8.87 -13.92 -15.51
N VAL A 123 -7.90 -13.02 -15.75
CA VAL A 123 -6.91 -13.19 -16.82
C VAL A 123 -6.11 -14.48 -16.59
N LEU A 124 -5.61 -14.70 -15.38
CA LEU A 124 -4.88 -15.95 -15.04
C LEU A 124 -5.75 -17.20 -15.19
N ASN A 125 -7.04 -17.14 -14.82
CA ASN A 125 -7.98 -18.25 -15.05
C ASN A 125 -8.21 -18.50 -16.55
N THR A 126 -8.28 -17.45 -17.36
CA THR A 126 -8.44 -17.56 -18.82
C THR A 126 -7.22 -18.19 -19.46
N LEU A 127 -6.01 -17.79 -19.05
CA LEU A 127 -4.77 -18.41 -19.49
C LEU A 127 -4.69 -19.88 -19.07
N ALA A 128 -5.09 -20.21 -17.83
CA ALA A 128 -5.15 -21.61 -17.40
C ALA A 128 -6.03 -22.47 -18.34
N LYS A 129 -7.23 -21.97 -18.69
CA LYS A 129 -8.14 -22.64 -19.64
C LYS A 129 -7.53 -22.79 -21.03
N PHE A 130 -6.86 -21.75 -21.54
CA PHE A 130 -6.13 -21.82 -22.82
C PHE A 130 -5.12 -22.95 -22.81
N HIS A 131 -4.46 -23.18 -21.67
CA HIS A 131 -3.54 -24.29 -21.46
C HIS A 131 -4.20 -25.63 -21.07
N GLY A 132 -5.52 -25.79 -21.22
CA GLY A 132 -6.25 -27.02 -20.88
C GLY A 132 -6.33 -27.31 -19.38
N ARG A 133 -6.09 -26.31 -18.53
CA ARG A 133 -6.10 -26.43 -17.06
C ARG A 133 -7.41 -25.88 -16.48
N HIS A 134 -7.80 -26.42 -15.33
CA HIS A 134 -9.09 -26.13 -14.70
C HIS A 134 -8.98 -25.61 -13.26
N GLY A 135 -10.08 -25.02 -12.79
CA GLY A 135 -10.24 -24.52 -11.43
C GLY A 135 -9.87 -23.05 -11.26
N LYS A 136 -10.53 -22.39 -10.31
CA LYS A 136 -10.32 -20.97 -10.02
C LYS A 136 -9.21 -20.76 -9.00
N ILE A 137 -8.54 -19.61 -9.09
CA ILE A 137 -7.68 -19.08 -8.03
C ILE A 137 -8.60 -18.41 -7.00
N SER A 138 -8.39 -18.71 -5.71
CA SER A 138 -9.17 -18.07 -4.64
C SER A 138 -8.66 -16.64 -4.42
N PRO A 139 -9.51 -15.59 -4.58
CA PRO A 139 -9.08 -14.20 -4.38
C PRO A 139 -8.57 -13.93 -2.97
N SER A 140 -9.21 -14.48 -1.94
CA SER A 140 -8.80 -14.26 -0.55
C SER A 140 -7.42 -14.86 -0.25
N ILE A 141 -7.12 -16.03 -0.81
CA ILE A 141 -5.81 -16.69 -0.65
C ILE A 141 -4.73 -15.88 -1.39
N PHE A 142 -4.99 -15.47 -2.63
CA PHE A 142 -4.07 -14.63 -3.39
C PHE A 142 -3.80 -13.30 -2.69
N SER A 143 -4.86 -12.56 -2.32
CA SER A 143 -4.74 -11.26 -1.65
C SER A 143 -3.93 -11.34 -0.35
N THR A 144 -4.14 -12.40 0.42
CA THR A 144 -3.41 -12.62 1.69
C THR A 144 -1.94 -12.90 1.42
N ALA A 145 -1.65 -13.88 0.54
CA ALA A 145 -0.28 -14.25 0.19
C ALA A 145 0.49 -13.09 -0.45
N PHE A 146 -0.16 -12.31 -1.33
CA PHE A 146 0.42 -11.12 -1.95
C PHE A 146 0.74 -10.03 -0.93
N LYS A 147 -0.16 -9.75 0.02
CA LYS A 147 0.10 -8.76 1.09
C LYS A 147 1.27 -9.17 1.99
N GLU A 148 1.36 -10.46 2.33
CA GLU A 148 2.49 -11.00 3.08
C GLU A 148 3.81 -10.90 2.29
N TRP A 149 3.78 -11.25 1.00
CA TRP A 149 4.92 -11.09 0.11
C TRP A 149 5.37 -9.61 0.03
N CYS A 150 4.45 -8.67 -0.18
CA CYS A 150 4.74 -7.24 -0.19
C CYS A 150 5.38 -6.76 1.12
N PHE A 151 4.86 -7.22 2.26
CA PHE A 151 5.44 -6.89 3.56
C PHE A 151 6.86 -7.44 3.70
N CYS A 152 7.11 -8.68 3.25
CA CYS A 152 8.45 -9.24 3.25
C CYS A 152 9.40 -8.50 2.29
N GLN A 153 8.94 -8.07 1.11
CA GLN A 153 9.74 -7.21 0.22
C GLN A 153 10.09 -5.89 0.90
N TYR A 154 9.13 -5.25 1.58
CA TYR A 154 9.39 -4.06 2.38
C TYR A 154 10.45 -4.31 3.47
N LYS A 155 10.38 -5.43 4.19
CA LYS A 155 11.39 -5.78 5.20
C LYS A 155 12.78 -6.01 4.60
N ILE A 156 12.86 -6.58 3.39
CA ILE A 156 14.11 -6.72 2.64
C ILE A 156 14.66 -5.34 2.26
N ASP A 157 13.81 -4.45 1.75
CA ASP A 157 14.20 -3.08 1.42
C ASP A 157 14.70 -2.30 2.64
N CYS A 158 14.05 -2.46 3.81
CA CYS A 158 14.56 -1.89 5.06
C CYS A 158 15.95 -2.44 5.44
N ALA A 159 16.18 -3.74 5.27
CA ALA A 159 17.50 -4.35 5.50
C ALA A 159 18.56 -3.86 4.51
N GLN A 160 18.13 -3.37 3.34
CA GLN A 160 18.97 -2.70 2.34
C GLN A 160 19.03 -1.18 2.53
N HIS A 161 18.54 -0.65 3.64
CA HIS A 161 18.50 0.79 3.94
C HIS A 161 17.75 1.63 2.91
N LYS A 162 16.74 1.07 2.24
CA LYS A 162 15.84 1.82 1.36
C LYS A 162 14.65 2.34 2.14
N ASN A 163 14.32 3.62 1.94
CA ASN A 163 13.11 4.24 2.49
C ASN A 163 12.25 4.82 1.36
N TRP A 164 11.19 4.12 1.01
CA TRP A 164 10.26 4.54 -0.05
C TRP A 164 9.29 5.66 0.38
N LEU A 165 9.28 6.05 1.66
CA LEU A 165 8.52 7.20 2.15
C LEU A 165 9.35 8.50 2.21
N GLU A 166 10.63 8.42 1.86
CA GLU A 166 11.48 9.59 1.67
C GLU A 166 11.52 9.96 0.20
N CYS A 167 11.10 11.18 -0.11
CA CYS A 167 11.21 11.70 -1.47
C CYS A 167 12.69 12.02 -1.76
N PRO A 168 13.30 11.43 -2.82
CA PRO A 168 14.70 11.70 -3.15
C PRO A 168 14.97 13.19 -3.42
N ALA A 169 14.00 13.89 -4.03
CA ALA A 169 14.11 15.32 -4.29
C ALA A 169 13.93 16.20 -3.04
N CYS A 170 13.46 15.63 -1.93
CA CYS A 170 13.34 16.30 -0.63
C CYS A 170 14.42 15.86 0.37
N ALA A 171 15.36 14.99 -0.03
CA ALA A 171 16.30 14.35 0.90
C ALA A 171 17.20 15.35 1.64
N TYR A 172 17.57 16.46 0.99
CA TYR A 172 18.37 17.52 1.60
C TYR A 172 17.51 18.58 2.26
N GLU A 173 16.58 19.15 1.48
CA GLU A 173 15.70 20.20 1.93
C GLU A 173 14.34 20.02 1.28
N GLN A 174 13.31 19.86 2.10
CA GLN A 174 11.94 19.83 1.62
C GLN A 174 11.36 21.23 1.59
N HIS A 175 11.05 21.70 0.40
CA HIS A 175 10.49 23.03 0.17
C HIS A 175 9.07 23.21 0.75
N SER A 176 8.12 22.34 0.36
CA SER A 176 6.73 22.44 0.78
C SER A 176 6.08 21.10 1.14
N SER A 177 5.00 21.19 1.92
CA SER A 177 4.09 20.10 2.24
C SER A 177 2.66 20.48 1.87
N HIS A 178 1.88 19.50 1.43
CA HIS A 178 0.47 19.66 1.09
C HIS A 178 -0.34 18.77 2.05
N VAL A 179 -1.41 19.30 2.63
CA VAL A 179 -2.28 18.57 3.55
C VAL A 179 -3.72 18.62 3.07
N ASP A 180 -4.35 17.46 2.97
CA ASP A 180 -5.77 17.36 2.64
C ASP A 180 -6.42 16.07 3.21
N GLY A 181 -7.74 16.12 3.36
CA GLY A 181 -8.60 15.07 3.89
C GLY A 181 -9.30 14.27 2.80
N ASN A 182 -9.04 12.96 2.72
CA ASN A 182 -9.77 12.03 1.87
C ASN A 182 -10.88 11.30 2.63
N CYS A 183 -12.10 11.83 2.54
CA CYS A 183 -13.31 11.23 3.11
C CYS A 183 -13.81 9.95 2.39
N LYS A 184 -13.18 9.50 1.29
CA LYS A 184 -13.55 8.26 0.58
C LYS A 184 -12.93 7.01 1.21
N LEU A 185 -11.90 7.18 2.04
CA LEU A 185 -11.18 6.09 2.73
C LEU A 185 -11.78 5.81 4.11
N TYR A 186 -13.08 5.55 4.16
CA TYR A 186 -13.81 5.28 5.41
C TYR A 186 -13.83 3.79 5.78
N CYS A 187 -13.97 3.50 7.08
CA CYS A 187 -14.18 2.16 7.60
C CYS A 187 -15.48 2.09 8.41
N TYR A 188 -16.28 1.04 8.18
CA TYR A 188 -17.50 0.82 8.95
C TYR A 188 -17.20 0.21 10.32
N LYS A 189 -18.03 0.54 11.31
CA LYS A 189 -17.99 -0.15 12.63
C LYS A 189 -18.28 -1.65 12.53
N SER A 190 -19.00 -2.05 11.49
CA SER A 190 -19.33 -3.46 11.21
C SER A 190 -18.20 -4.24 10.53
N SER A 191 -17.10 -3.60 10.12
CA SER A 191 -15.97 -4.25 9.44
C SER A 191 -15.20 -5.26 10.30
N GLY A 192 -15.64 -5.51 11.53
CA GLY A 192 -15.10 -6.51 12.43
C GLY A 192 -13.95 -5.98 13.29
N LYS A 193 -13.53 -6.79 14.26
CA LYS A 193 -12.41 -6.46 15.14
C LYS A 193 -11.10 -6.97 14.52
N ARG A 194 -10.02 -6.24 14.76
CA ARG A 194 -8.67 -6.61 14.34
C ARG A 194 -8.30 -7.99 14.90
N THR A 195 -8.00 -8.94 14.01
CA THR A 195 -7.61 -10.32 14.37
C THR A 195 -6.10 -10.55 14.31
N ARG A 196 -5.34 -9.62 13.72
CA ARG A 196 -3.88 -9.70 13.53
C ARG A 196 -3.21 -8.36 13.78
N SER A 197 -1.94 -8.37 14.13
CA SER A 197 -1.12 -7.15 14.16
C SER A 197 -1.05 -6.49 12.79
N GLU A 198 -0.87 -5.18 12.77
CA GLU A 198 -0.69 -4.42 11.54
C GLU A 198 0.69 -4.71 10.94
N PHE A 199 0.77 -4.81 9.62
CA PHE A 199 2.04 -5.08 8.94
C PHE A 199 2.99 -3.89 9.10
N TYR A 200 2.50 -2.68 8.87
CA TYR A 200 3.32 -1.48 8.78
C TYR A 200 3.26 -0.57 10.01
N ASP A 201 2.51 -0.94 11.06
CA ASP A 201 2.36 -0.24 12.35
C ASP A 201 2.99 1.18 12.44
N GLY A 202 2.18 2.22 12.27
CA GLY A 202 2.63 3.61 12.39
C GLY A 202 3.50 4.16 11.24
N LEU A 203 3.89 3.34 10.26
CA LEU A 203 4.84 3.73 9.20
C LEU A 203 4.30 4.87 8.31
N PHE A 204 3.13 4.70 7.72
CA PHE A 204 2.49 5.75 6.89
C PHE A 204 1.33 6.41 7.64
N ILE A 205 0.40 5.61 8.16
CA ILE A 205 -0.73 6.06 8.99
C ILE A 205 -0.27 6.09 10.44
N VAL A 206 -0.34 7.25 11.09
CA VAL A 206 0.02 7.44 12.50
C VAL A 206 -0.93 6.68 13.41
N ASN A 207 -0.39 6.17 14.52
CA ASN A 207 -1.16 5.42 15.50
C ASN A 207 -2.22 6.30 16.18
N ASP A 208 -3.46 5.79 16.24
CA ASP A 208 -4.59 6.45 16.90
C ASP A 208 -4.31 6.81 18.37
N MET A 209 -3.43 6.06 19.04
CA MET A 209 -3.01 6.31 20.42
C MET A 209 -2.29 7.64 20.59
N GLU A 210 -1.65 8.15 19.54
CA GLU A 210 -1.00 9.47 19.53
C GLU A 210 -1.96 10.57 19.09
N VAL A 211 -2.79 10.29 18.08
CA VAL A 211 -3.68 11.28 17.46
C VAL A 211 -4.90 11.60 18.33
N LYS A 212 -5.55 10.58 18.92
CA LYS A 212 -6.80 10.79 19.68
C LYS A 212 -6.61 11.71 20.89
N PRO A 213 -5.58 11.55 21.74
CA PRO A 213 -5.34 12.47 22.86
C PRO A 213 -5.11 13.91 22.38
N PHE A 214 -4.35 14.10 21.30
CA PHE A 214 -4.07 15.42 20.73
C PHE A 214 -5.35 16.13 20.27
N ILE A 215 -6.20 15.43 19.50
CA ILE A 215 -7.49 15.97 19.05
C ILE A 215 -8.41 16.22 20.23
N GLN A 216 -8.44 15.32 21.20
CA GLN A 216 -9.24 15.47 22.40
C GLN A 216 -8.82 16.74 23.19
N GLU A 217 -7.54 16.95 23.42
CA GLU A 217 -7.02 18.15 24.09
C GLU A 217 -7.41 19.45 23.36
N LEU A 218 -7.25 19.49 22.02
CA LEU A 218 -7.58 20.66 21.21
C LEU A 218 -9.07 21.04 21.25
N TYR A 219 -9.96 20.04 21.26
CA TYR A 219 -11.40 20.25 21.10
C TYR A 219 -12.22 20.12 22.39
N GLN A 220 -11.63 19.64 23.51
CA GLN A 220 -12.27 19.66 24.82
C GLN A 220 -12.29 21.06 25.47
N GLY A 221 -11.43 21.99 25.02
CA GLY A 221 -11.28 23.33 25.59
C GLY A 221 -12.10 24.46 24.92
N LYS A 222 -11.68 25.70 25.17
CA LYS A 222 -12.29 26.96 24.66
C LYS A 222 -12.34 27.08 23.13
N PHE A 223 -11.61 26.26 22.39
CA PHE A 223 -11.42 26.38 20.94
C PHE A 223 -12.41 25.54 20.10
N GLY A 224 -13.27 24.74 20.74
CA GLY A 224 -14.28 23.92 20.07
C GLY A 224 -15.46 24.70 19.47
N LYS A 225 -15.66 25.97 19.88
CA LYS A 225 -16.64 26.87 19.26
C LYS A 225 -15.95 27.74 18.20
N VAL A 226 -15.88 27.22 16.97
CA VAL A 226 -15.59 28.08 15.81
C VAL A 226 -16.91 28.64 15.31
N GLU A 227 -17.00 29.96 15.12
CA GLU A 227 -18.16 30.59 14.49
C GLU A 227 -18.45 29.94 13.13
N LYS A 228 -19.73 29.87 12.76
CA LYS A 228 -20.20 29.33 11.47
C LYS A 228 -19.79 30.26 10.33
N ASP A 229 -18.51 30.32 10.03
CA ASP A 229 -17.99 30.97 8.83
C ASP A 229 -17.67 29.89 7.79
N ASP A 230 -18.75 29.39 7.17
CA ASP A 230 -18.75 28.29 6.21
C ASP A 230 -18.33 28.74 4.80
N ARG A 231 -17.87 29.99 4.62
CA ARG A 231 -17.51 30.54 3.30
C ARG A 231 -16.16 31.24 3.33
N CYS A 232 -15.47 31.20 2.20
CA CYS A 232 -14.20 31.89 1.97
C CYS A 232 -14.35 33.05 0.98
N GLY A 233 -15.45 33.81 1.06
CA GLY A 233 -15.73 34.95 0.17
C GLY A 233 -16.28 34.57 -1.22
N GLY A 234 -16.27 33.29 -1.60
CA GLY A 234 -16.80 32.77 -2.87
C GLY A 234 -18.20 32.12 -2.77
N VAL A 235 -18.67 31.55 -3.89
CA VAL A 235 -19.94 30.80 -4.00
C VAL A 235 -19.83 29.40 -3.36
N TRP A 236 -18.62 28.88 -3.24
CA TRP A 236 -18.32 27.54 -2.74
C TRP A 236 -18.26 27.51 -1.21
N GLY A 237 -18.79 26.43 -0.62
CA GLY A 237 -18.74 26.19 0.82
C GLY A 237 -17.37 25.64 1.23
N ALA A 238 -16.78 26.19 2.30
CA ALA A 238 -15.54 25.69 2.87
C ALA A 238 -15.78 24.43 3.73
N ALA A 239 -14.75 23.59 3.88
CA ALA A 239 -14.77 22.48 4.83
C ALA A 239 -15.05 22.99 6.24
N ARG A 240 -15.98 22.33 6.94
CA ARG A 240 -16.39 22.73 8.29
C ARG A 240 -15.48 22.10 9.34
N ASN A 241 -14.91 22.92 10.22
CA ASN A 241 -14.20 22.43 11.40
C ASN A 241 -15.17 22.07 12.53
N THR A 242 -16.03 21.08 12.30
CA THR A 242 -17.02 20.64 13.29
C THR A 242 -17.02 19.13 13.37
N ALA A 243 -16.79 18.61 14.58
CA ALA A 243 -16.81 17.19 14.84
C ALA A 243 -18.17 16.59 14.45
N ARG A 244 -18.15 15.65 13.50
CA ARG A 244 -19.31 14.94 12.99
C ARG A 244 -19.12 13.44 13.17
N ASN A 245 -19.73 12.92 14.23
CA ASN A 245 -19.77 11.47 14.44
C ASN A 245 -20.81 10.85 13.50
N LYS A 246 -20.35 10.13 12.48
CA LYS A 246 -21.23 9.31 11.63
C LYS A 246 -21.56 7.99 12.34
N LYS A 247 -22.84 7.68 12.53
CA LYS A 247 -23.28 6.53 13.35
C LYS A 247 -22.66 5.20 12.90
N SER A 248 -22.55 4.98 11.59
CA SER A 248 -22.10 3.72 10.98
C SER A 248 -20.59 3.61 10.76
N LEU A 249 -19.83 4.71 10.83
CA LEU A 249 -18.41 4.74 10.49
C LEU A 249 -17.55 4.78 11.76
N ASP A 250 -16.50 3.98 11.77
CA ASP A 250 -15.44 4.02 12.78
C ASP A 250 -14.34 5.02 12.38
N ILE A 251 -13.94 4.95 11.11
CA ILE A 251 -13.05 5.91 10.45
C ILE A 251 -13.86 6.59 9.35
N THR A 252 -13.86 7.91 9.35
CA THR A 252 -14.60 8.76 8.40
C THR A 252 -13.79 9.15 7.17
N GLY A 253 -12.48 8.96 7.21
CA GLY A 253 -11.54 9.24 6.13
C GLY A 253 -10.09 9.25 6.64
N LEU A 254 -9.16 9.66 5.77
CA LEU A 254 -7.75 9.86 6.11
C LEU A 254 -7.34 11.30 5.84
N GLU A 255 -6.64 11.93 6.78
CA GLU A 255 -5.90 13.17 6.52
C GLU A 255 -4.50 12.77 6.05
N VAL A 256 -4.03 13.32 4.93
CA VAL A 256 -2.75 12.95 4.31
C VAL A 256 -1.88 14.18 4.10
N MET A 257 -0.59 14.02 4.42
CA MET A 257 0.46 14.97 4.08
C MET A 257 1.33 14.40 2.96
N SER A 258 1.49 15.18 1.89
CA SER A 258 2.37 14.87 0.76
C SER A 258 3.42 15.96 0.57
N CYS A 259 4.50 15.65 -0.14
CA CYS A 259 5.44 16.67 -0.62
C CYS A 259 5.05 17.14 -2.03
N ARG A 260 5.67 18.24 -2.49
CA ARG A 260 5.45 18.79 -3.84
C ARG A 260 5.69 17.81 -4.98
N HIS A 261 6.50 16.78 -4.76
CA HIS A 261 6.82 15.73 -5.73
C HIS A 261 5.82 14.57 -5.70
N GLN A 262 4.61 14.79 -5.15
CA GLN A 262 3.48 13.84 -5.16
C GLN A 262 3.80 12.53 -4.44
N LEU A 263 4.64 12.59 -3.40
CA LEU A 263 4.93 11.47 -2.52
C LEU A 263 4.23 11.69 -1.19
N GLY A 264 3.33 10.76 -0.82
CA GLY A 264 2.69 10.73 0.49
C GLY A 264 3.71 10.43 1.57
N GLN A 265 3.82 11.31 2.56
CA GLN A 265 4.83 11.22 3.62
C GLN A 265 4.25 10.64 4.90
N LYS A 266 3.06 11.10 5.30
CA LYS A 266 2.35 10.65 6.49
C LYS A 266 0.84 10.85 6.33
N ALA A 267 0.08 10.05 7.05
CA ALA A 267 -1.38 10.15 7.11
C ALA A 267 -1.87 9.85 8.53
N LEU A 268 -3.13 10.15 8.81
CA LEU A 268 -3.79 9.74 10.05
C LEU A 268 -5.29 9.50 9.84
N ASN A 269 -5.88 8.69 10.71
CA ASN A 269 -7.32 8.40 10.67
C ASN A 269 -8.14 9.60 11.16
N MET A 270 -9.14 9.98 10.36
CA MET A 270 -10.18 10.92 10.79
C MET A 270 -11.34 10.16 11.40
N HIS A 271 -11.68 10.38 12.66
CA HIS A 271 -12.82 9.71 13.32
C HIS A 271 -14.10 10.55 13.36
N GLN A 272 -13.98 11.85 13.13
CA GLN A 272 -15.06 12.82 13.38
C GLN A 272 -15.32 13.73 12.18
N GLY A 273 -15.08 13.23 10.96
CA GLY A 273 -14.99 14.05 9.75
C GLY A 273 -13.71 14.90 9.73
N GLU A 274 -13.65 15.84 8.80
CA GLU A 274 -12.55 16.79 8.67
C GLU A 274 -12.51 17.76 9.87
N LEU A 275 -11.33 17.88 10.47
CA LEU A 275 -11.04 18.81 11.55
C LEU A 275 -9.66 19.44 11.29
N TYR A 276 -9.53 20.73 11.52
CA TYR A 276 -8.24 21.42 11.37
C TYR A 276 -7.15 20.87 12.31
N GLY A 277 -7.55 20.26 13.44
CA GLY A 277 -6.63 19.58 14.34
C GLY A 277 -5.88 18.41 13.68
N TYR A 278 -6.47 17.73 12.70
CA TYR A 278 -5.80 16.64 11.97
C TYR A 278 -4.66 17.19 11.10
N ALA A 279 -4.93 18.21 10.28
CA ALA A 279 -3.90 18.91 9.53
C ALA A 279 -2.80 19.48 10.45
N LEU A 280 -3.19 20.11 11.57
CA LEU A 280 -2.25 20.64 12.56
C LEU A 280 -1.37 19.54 13.17
N PHE A 281 -1.90 18.35 13.44
CA PHE A 281 -1.09 17.23 13.93
C PHE A 281 0.04 16.91 12.94
N LEU A 282 -0.29 16.75 11.66
CA LEU A 282 0.71 16.44 10.63
C LEU A 282 1.73 17.58 10.49
N ILE A 283 1.28 18.84 10.50
CA ILE A 283 2.15 20.02 10.47
C ILE A 283 3.13 20.00 11.65
N LYS A 284 2.62 19.85 12.87
CA LYS A 284 3.40 19.93 14.09
C LYS A 284 4.38 18.76 14.25
N HIS A 285 3.94 17.54 13.96
CA HIS A 285 4.69 16.32 14.28
C HIS A 285 5.51 15.77 13.11
N HIS A 286 5.27 16.20 11.87
CA HIS A 286 6.00 15.69 10.71
C HIS A 286 6.66 16.76 9.87
N MET A 287 6.01 17.90 9.67
CA MET A 287 6.56 18.97 8.85
C MET A 287 7.55 19.85 9.62
N VAL A 288 7.18 20.37 10.79
CA VAL A 288 8.05 21.24 11.59
C VAL A 288 9.40 20.59 11.92
N PRO A 289 9.47 19.30 12.33
CA PRO A 289 10.76 18.64 12.55
C PRO A 289 11.66 18.52 11.32
N ARG A 290 11.08 18.63 10.12
CA ARG A 290 11.80 18.59 8.84
C ARG A 290 12.17 19.98 8.31
N ASN A 291 11.89 21.05 9.07
CA ASN A 291 12.15 22.44 8.68
C ASN A 291 11.53 22.82 7.31
N VAL A 292 10.41 22.21 6.94
CA VAL A 292 9.68 22.59 5.73
C VAL A 292 9.13 24.01 5.93
N GLN A 293 9.22 24.86 4.91
CA GLN A 293 8.86 26.27 5.03
C GLN A 293 7.40 26.54 4.69
N PHE A 294 6.86 25.83 3.69
CA PHE A 294 5.54 26.12 3.12
C PHE A 294 4.54 25.00 3.35
N VAL A 295 3.31 25.35 3.73
CA VAL A 295 2.16 24.43 3.78
C VAL A 295 1.13 24.86 2.76
N PHE A 296 0.63 23.90 1.98
CA PHE A 296 -0.51 24.06 1.10
C PHE A 296 -1.70 23.29 1.66
N ALA A 297 -2.86 23.93 1.68
CA ALA A 297 -4.14 23.31 2.06
C ALA A 297 -5.28 24.10 1.42
N ASP A 298 -6.36 23.43 1.02
CA ASP A 298 -7.48 24.07 0.31
C ASP A 298 -8.16 25.15 1.13
N VAL A 299 -8.16 25.00 2.45
CA VAL A 299 -8.77 25.95 3.38
C VAL A 299 -7.72 26.69 4.20
N MET A 300 -6.54 26.96 3.62
CA MET A 300 -5.42 27.59 4.33
C MET A 300 -5.81 28.90 5.04
N CYS A 301 -6.66 29.72 4.41
CA CYS A 301 -7.13 30.98 5.01
C CYS A 301 -7.87 30.82 6.34
N LYS A 302 -8.48 29.65 6.58
CA LYS A 302 -9.12 29.29 7.85
C LYS A 302 -8.17 28.48 8.74
N LEU A 303 -7.45 27.52 8.17
CA LEU A 303 -6.48 26.69 8.89
C LEU A 303 -5.43 27.56 9.57
N ARG A 304 -4.85 28.53 8.87
CA ARG A 304 -3.84 29.42 9.44
C ARG A 304 -4.34 30.19 10.64
N LYS A 305 -5.50 30.83 10.54
CA LYS A 305 -6.15 31.54 11.66
C LYS A 305 -6.43 30.60 12.84
N TYR A 306 -6.82 29.35 12.55
CA TYR A 306 -7.02 28.34 13.58
C TYR A 306 -5.71 28.00 14.30
N VAL A 307 -4.63 27.71 13.56
CA VAL A 307 -3.33 27.36 14.14
C VAL A 307 -2.75 28.52 14.94
N GLU A 308 -2.83 29.76 14.45
CA GLU A 308 -2.39 30.96 15.20
C GLU A 308 -3.09 31.12 16.55
N ARG A 309 -4.34 30.67 16.64
CA ARG A 309 -5.13 30.75 17.87
C ARG A 309 -4.83 29.62 18.85
N VAL A 310 -4.64 28.38 18.36
CA VAL A 310 -4.51 27.19 19.21
C VAL A 310 -3.05 26.79 19.49
N ASP A 311 -2.14 27.07 18.56
CA ASP A 311 -0.71 26.81 18.68
C ASP A 311 0.10 27.90 17.94
N PRO A 312 0.22 29.11 18.53
CA PRO A 312 0.94 30.23 17.92
C PRO A 312 2.42 29.93 17.67
N ALA A 313 3.02 29.01 18.44
CA ALA A 313 4.41 28.62 18.26
C ALA A 313 4.58 27.85 16.95
N THR A 314 3.71 26.88 16.67
CA THR A 314 3.68 26.15 15.39
C THR A 314 3.34 27.08 14.23
N ALA A 315 2.40 28.02 14.40
CA ALA A 315 2.07 28.99 13.35
C ALA A 315 3.29 29.79 12.86
N LYS A 316 4.24 30.14 13.74
CA LYS A 316 5.45 30.89 13.36
C LYS A 316 6.46 30.06 12.56
N LYS A 317 6.28 28.75 12.45
CA LYS A 317 7.24 27.83 11.81
C LYS A 317 6.98 27.60 10.33
N PHE A 318 5.87 28.10 9.79
CA PHE A 318 5.53 27.92 8.38
C PHE A 318 4.82 29.13 7.78
N THR A 319 4.87 29.20 6.46
CA THR A 319 4.04 30.08 5.63
C THR A 319 2.95 29.23 4.97
N GLY A 320 1.70 29.61 5.15
CA GLY A 320 0.56 28.93 4.54
C GLY A 320 0.23 29.49 3.17
N ALA A 321 -0.08 28.63 2.20
CA ALA A 321 -0.55 28.99 0.88
C ALA A 321 -1.77 28.13 0.45
N LEU A 322 -2.56 28.66 -0.47
CA LEU A 322 -3.53 27.92 -1.27
C LEU A 322 -2.82 27.41 -2.53
N SER A 323 -3.25 26.26 -3.01
CA SER A 323 -2.90 25.80 -4.35
C SER A 323 -3.54 26.69 -5.42
N VAL A 324 -2.87 26.86 -6.56
CA VAL A 324 -3.32 27.75 -7.66
C VAL A 324 -4.72 27.39 -8.15
N MET A 325 -5.05 26.09 -8.19
CA MET A 325 -6.37 25.61 -8.58
C MET A 325 -7.43 25.96 -7.54
N HIS A 326 -7.20 25.62 -6.27
CA HIS A 326 -8.15 25.86 -5.18
C HIS A 326 -8.31 27.36 -4.86
N ALA A 327 -7.26 28.17 -5.01
CA ALA A 327 -7.31 29.61 -4.79
C ALA A 327 -8.43 30.27 -5.62
N LYS A 328 -8.63 29.86 -6.88
CA LYS A 328 -9.70 30.39 -7.76
C LYS A 328 -11.11 30.10 -7.25
N GLY A 329 -11.29 29.10 -6.38
CA GLY A 329 -12.56 28.81 -5.72
C GLY A 329 -12.88 29.78 -4.58
N HIS A 330 -11.90 30.56 -4.12
CA HIS A 330 -12.04 31.48 -3.00
C HIS A 330 -12.40 32.90 -3.46
N GLY A 331 -12.84 33.74 -2.53
CA GLY A 331 -13.05 35.17 -2.75
C GLY A 331 -11.76 35.89 -3.14
N LEU A 332 -11.91 37.03 -3.81
CA LEU A 332 -10.77 37.81 -4.32
C LEU A 332 -9.79 38.23 -3.22
N ASP A 333 -10.30 38.61 -2.05
CA ASP A 333 -9.50 38.93 -0.87
C ASP A 333 -8.62 37.75 -0.43
N CYS A 334 -9.20 36.54 -0.44
CA CYS A 334 -8.50 35.33 -0.08
C CYS A 334 -7.46 34.94 -1.14
N GLN A 335 -7.75 35.13 -2.42
CA GLN A 335 -6.79 34.90 -3.51
C GLN A 335 -5.57 35.79 -3.37
N VAL A 336 -5.77 37.09 -3.15
CA VAL A 336 -4.65 38.05 -3.04
C VAL A 336 -3.75 37.74 -1.85
N ILE A 337 -4.31 37.25 -0.73
CA ILE A 337 -3.55 36.99 0.50
C ILE A 337 -2.89 35.61 0.50
N TRP A 338 -3.59 34.58 0.01
CA TRP A 338 -3.22 33.19 0.24
C TRP A 338 -2.83 32.42 -1.01
N ASP A 339 -3.10 32.90 -2.22
CA ASP A 339 -2.67 32.17 -3.43
C ASP A 339 -1.14 32.05 -3.42
N GLY A 340 -0.66 30.82 -3.54
CA GLY A 340 0.76 30.52 -3.57
C GLY A 340 1.50 31.35 -4.62
N GLU A 341 0.89 31.71 -5.76
CA GLU A 341 1.57 32.51 -6.80
C GLU A 341 2.01 33.90 -6.31
N TRP A 342 1.35 34.47 -5.29
CA TRP A 342 1.64 35.81 -4.78
C TRP A 342 2.52 35.81 -3.52
N ILE A 343 2.87 34.63 -3.00
CA ILE A 343 3.69 34.49 -1.79
C ILE A 343 5.14 34.22 -2.21
N ASP A 344 6.06 35.07 -1.77
CA ASP A 344 7.47 34.93 -2.15
C ASP A 344 8.05 33.58 -1.66
N GLY A 345 8.84 32.96 -2.55
CA GLY A 345 9.50 31.68 -2.29
C GLY A 345 8.65 30.42 -2.48
N THR A 346 7.32 30.48 -2.65
CA THR A 346 6.47 29.27 -2.81
C THR A 346 6.62 28.57 -4.17
N GLY A 347 6.91 29.33 -5.23
CA GLY A 347 6.94 28.87 -6.63
C GLY A 347 5.59 28.34 -7.15
N ARG A 348 5.46 28.22 -8.47
CA ARG A 348 4.26 27.66 -9.12
C ARG A 348 4.13 26.15 -8.92
N SER A 349 3.01 25.70 -8.37
CA SER A 349 2.70 24.27 -8.16
C SER A 349 1.58 23.84 -9.10
N THR A 350 1.36 22.54 -9.23
CA THR A 350 0.18 22.02 -9.95
C THR A 350 -1.09 22.27 -9.15
N GLY A 351 -0.96 22.29 -7.82
CA GLY A 351 -2.03 22.60 -6.90
C GLY A 351 -2.97 21.43 -6.59
N GLU A 352 -2.56 20.22 -6.96
CA GLU A 352 -3.31 18.96 -6.85
C GLU A 352 -2.38 17.82 -6.38
N GLU A 353 -1.33 18.16 -5.61
CA GLU A 353 -0.27 17.21 -5.24
C GLU A 353 -0.78 16.08 -4.33
N THR A 354 -1.69 16.39 -3.40
CA THR A 354 -2.23 15.39 -2.47
C THR A 354 -3.33 14.56 -3.14
N GLU A 355 -4.07 15.14 -4.06
CA GLU A 355 -5.13 14.53 -4.85
C GLU A 355 -4.56 13.48 -5.80
N GLN A 356 -3.36 13.72 -6.34
CA GLN A 356 -2.61 12.71 -7.08
C GLN A 356 -2.21 11.53 -6.18
N VAL A 357 -1.80 11.78 -4.93
CA VAL A 357 -1.57 10.70 -3.96
C VAL A 357 -2.85 9.92 -3.69
N PHE A 358 -4.00 10.58 -3.59
CA PHE A 358 -5.29 9.91 -3.40
C PHE A 358 -5.69 8.98 -4.53
N SER A 359 -5.17 9.17 -5.76
CA SER A 359 -5.44 8.23 -6.85
C SER A 359 -4.82 6.85 -6.63
N PHE A 360 -3.85 6.73 -5.71
CA PHE A 360 -3.18 5.49 -5.34
C PHE A 360 -3.70 4.86 -4.03
N LEU A 361 -4.55 5.57 -3.29
CA LEU A 361 -5.14 5.14 -2.01
C LEU A 361 -6.58 4.68 -2.21
#